data_AF-A0A5P9BDQ1-F1
#
_entry.id   AF-A0A5P9BDQ1-F1
#
_cell.length_a   1.000
_cell.length_b   1.000
_cell.length_c   1.000
_cell.angle_alpha   90.00
_cell.angle_beta   90.00
_cell.angle_gamma   90.00
#
_symmetry.space_group_name_H-M   'P 1'
#
loop_
_entity.id
_entity.type
_entity.pdbx_description
1 polymer ?
#
loop_
_entity_poly.entity_id
_entity_poly.type
_entity_poly.pdbx_seq_one_letter_code
_entity_poly.pdbx_strand_id
1 'polypeptide(L)'
;MFAIHREYELKNQQDCHAHIQVNPTGNLEFEILESHEHHNTDFNHLSFEFEEGNIKVLGQDQGGKHCDWQLLLAEKDAKELNHLVVLATEQYETLMRDLF
;
A
#
# COMPACT_ATOMS: atom_id res chain seq x y z
N MET A 1 8.07 6.92 -15.35
CA MET A 1 7.35 6.91 -14.07
C MET A 1 7.75 5.65 -13.36
N PHE A 2 8.40 5.72 -12.19
CA PHE A 2 8.86 4.53 -11.48
C PHE A 2 7.80 4.15 -10.44
N ALA A 3 7.15 3.00 -10.64
CA ALA A 3 6.37 2.39 -9.59
C ALA A 3 7.35 1.94 -8.48
N ILE A 4 6.97 2.11 -7.22
CA ILE A 4 7.81 1.69 -6.10
C ILE A 4 7.32 0.31 -5.65
N HIS A 5 8.17 -0.69 -5.82
CA HIS A 5 7.89 -2.08 -5.48
C HIS A 5 8.49 -2.36 -4.11
N ARG A 6 7.70 -2.96 -3.22
CA ARG A 6 8.12 -3.21 -1.85
C ARG A 6 7.49 -4.46 -1.29
N GLU A 7 8.33 -5.34 -0.79
CA GLU A 7 7.91 -6.59 -0.17
C GLU A 7 7.77 -6.38 1.33
N TYR A 8 6.62 -6.77 1.86
CA TYR A 8 6.30 -6.66 3.27
C TYR A 8 5.89 -8.01 3.84
N GLU A 9 6.39 -8.30 5.04
CA GLU A 9 5.97 -9.47 5.81
C GLU A 9 4.77 -9.11 6.68
N LEU A 10 3.64 -9.80 6.46
CA LEU A 10 2.43 -9.63 7.24
C LEU A 10 2.56 -10.38 8.56
N LYS A 11 2.25 -9.69 9.66
CA LYS A 11 2.19 -10.28 11.00
C LYS A 11 0.82 -10.89 11.32
N ASN A 12 -0.20 -10.65 10.49
CA ASN A 12 -1.58 -11.06 10.74
C ASN A 12 -1.87 -12.53 10.38
N GLN A 13 -1.26 -13.02 9.30
CA GLN A 13 -1.39 -14.39 8.81
C GLN A 13 0.01 -14.96 8.66
N GLN A 14 0.26 -16.15 9.22
CA GLN A 14 1.56 -16.81 9.32
C GLN A 14 2.41 -16.59 8.07
N ASP A 15 3.47 -15.79 8.19
CA ASP A 15 4.54 -15.62 7.17
C ASP A 15 4.09 -15.14 5.77
N CYS A 16 2.91 -14.53 5.64
CA CYS A 16 2.44 -14.03 4.36
C CYS A 16 3.26 -12.85 3.87
N HIS A 17 3.86 -13.00 2.69
CA HIS A 17 4.55 -11.91 1.99
C HIS A 17 3.56 -11.17 1.09
N ALA A 18 3.43 -9.87 1.30
CA ALA A 18 2.69 -8.95 0.45
C ALA A 18 3.67 -8.12 -0.38
N HIS A 19 3.63 -8.26 -1.70
CA HIS A 19 4.38 -7.42 -2.62
C HIS A 19 3.53 -6.21 -2.98
N ILE A 20 3.83 -5.05 -2.40
CA ILE A 20 3.12 -3.80 -2.63
C ILE A 20 3.84 -2.98 -3.71
N GLN A 21 3.09 -2.56 -4.72
CA GLN A 21 3.47 -1.67 -5.78
C GLN A 21 2.72 -0.34 -5.65
N VAL A 22 3.45 0.70 -5.24
CA VAL A 22 2.93 2.06 -5.12
C VAL A 22 3.09 2.75 -6.46
N ASN A 23 1.97 3.04 -7.12
CA ASN A 23 1.96 3.81 -8.36
C ASN A 23 1.78 5.30 -8.07
N PRO A 24 2.69 6.19 -8.51
CA PRO A 24 2.57 7.64 -8.35
C PRO A 24 1.39 8.26 -9.15
N THR A 25 0.64 7.44 -9.89
CA THR A 25 -0.63 7.81 -10.52
C THR A 25 -1.82 7.84 -9.55
N GLY A 26 -1.66 7.40 -8.29
CA GLY A 26 -2.71 7.46 -7.26
C GLY A 26 -3.23 6.10 -6.79
N ASN A 27 -2.64 5.00 -7.26
CA ASN A 27 -3.11 3.64 -6.99
C ASN A 27 -2.02 2.81 -6.32
N LEU A 28 -2.44 1.93 -5.42
CA LEU A 28 -1.61 0.92 -4.79
C LEU A 28 -2.06 -0.44 -5.28
N GLU A 29 -1.16 -1.17 -5.90
CA GLU A 29 -1.36 -2.58 -6.20
C GLU A 29 -0.61 -3.40 -5.18
N PHE A 30 -1.11 -4.56 -4.80
CA PHE A 30 -0.32 -5.50 -4.04
C PHE A 30 -0.70 -6.93 -4.32
N GLU A 31 0.27 -7.82 -4.15
CA GLU A 31 0.14 -9.24 -4.42
C GLU A 31 0.47 -10.02 -3.15
N ILE A 32 -0.44 -10.90 -2.73
CA ILE A 32 -0.20 -11.83 -1.64
C ILE A 32 0.40 -13.10 -2.24
N LEU A 33 1.70 -13.31 -2.04
CA LEU A 33 2.44 -14.42 -2.63
C LEU A 33 1.91 -15.80 -2.20
N GLU A 34 1.34 -15.89 -0.99
CA GLU A 34 0.79 -17.14 -0.45
C GLU A 34 -0.55 -17.56 -1.09
N SER A 35 -1.45 -16.60 -1.34
CA SER A 35 -2.74 -16.86 -2.00
C SER A 35 -2.66 -16.71 -3.52
N HIS A 36 -1.56 -16.16 -4.05
CA HIS A 36 -1.44 -15.72 -5.45
C HIS A 36 -2.60 -14.76 -5.83
N GLU A 37 -3.05 -13.97 -4.86
CA GLU A 37 -4.11 -12.98 -5.00
C GLU A 37 -3.49 -11.61 -5.28
N HIS A 38 -3.93 -11.00 -6.37
CA HIS A 38 -3.55 -9.64 -6.73
C HIS A 38 -4.72 -8.73 -6.39
N HIS A 39 -4.41 -7.65 -5.71
CA HIS A 39 -5.36 -6.66 -5.27
C HIS A 39 -4.93 -5.28 -5.76
N ASN A 40 -5.91 -4.45 -6.11
CA ASN A 40 -5.67 -3.08 -6.54
C ASN A 40 -6.59 -2.16 -5.74
N THR A 41 -5.99 -1.16 -5.10
CA THR A 41 -6.66 -0.22 -4.22
C THR A 41 -6.17 1.19 -4.50
N ASP A 42 -7.10 2.12 -4.69
CA ASP A 42 -6.79 3.54 -4.76
C ASP A 42 -6.28 4.05 -3.40
N PHE A 43 -5.34 5.01 -3.39
CA PHE A 43 -4.88 5.63 -2.13
C PHE A 43 -6.04 6.26 -1.33
N ASN A 44 -7.11 6.66 -2.02
CA ASN A 44 -8.33 7.20 -1.41
C ASN A 44 -9.11 6.16 -0.59
N HIS A 45 -8.95 4.89 -0.93
CA HIS A 45 -9.62 3.75 -0.27
C HIS A 45 -8.67 3.02 0.70
N LEU A 46 -7.51 3.61 0.98
CA LEU A 46 -6.50 3.09 1.89
C LEU A 46 -6.61 3.79 3.24
N SER A 47 -6.67 3.01 4.32
CA SER A 47 -6.73 3.50 5.69
C SER A 47 -5.68 2.81 6.54
N PHE A 48 -4.94 3.60 7.32
CA PHE A 48 -3.90 3.11 8.21
C PHE A 48 -4.36 3.31 9.66
N GLU A 49 -4.67 2.22 10.35
CA GLU A 49 -5.01 2.22 11.77
C GLU A 49 -3.83 1.72 12.60
N PHE A 50 -3.48 2.41 13.68
CA PHE A 50 -2.44 1.96 14.59
C PHE A 50 -3.05 1.07 15.68
N GLU A 51 -2.58 -0.16 15.81
CA GLU A 51 -3.12 -1.17 16.73
C GLU A 51 -1.97 -1.82 17.53
N GLU A 52 -1.94 -1.58 18.85
CA GLU A 52 -1.00 -2.20 19.82
C GLU A 52 0.48 -2.32 19.39
N GLY A 53 1.03 -1.29 18.74
CA GLY A 53 2.44 -1.28 18.28
C GLY A 53 2.67 -1.79 16.86
N ASN A 54 1.60 -2.16 16.17
CA ASN A 54 1.57 -2.49 14.75
C ASN A 54 0.69 -1.48 14.00
N ILE A 55 0.80 -1.47 12.68
CA ILE A 55 -0.08 -0.68 11.82
C ILE A 55 -0.90 -1.65 10.99
N LYS A 56 -2.21 -1.53 11.12
CA LYS A 56 -3.21 -2.20 10.31
C LYS A 56 -3.53 -1.33 9.09
N VAL A 57 -3.18 -1.83 7.92
CA VAL A 57 -3.50 -1.21 6.64
C VAL A 57 -4.75 -1.88 6.11
N LEU A 58 -5.82 -1.10 6.00
CA LEU A 58 -7.09 -1.49 5.42
C LEU A 58 -7.15 -0.94 4.00
N GLY A 59 -7.60 -1.75 3.07
CA GLY A 59 -7.85 -1.29 1.71
C GLY A 59 -9.02 -2.00 1.07
N GLN A 60 -9.64 -1.31 0.12
CA GLN A 60 -10.76 -1.82 -0.65
C GLN A 60 -10.33 -2.15 -2.06
N ASP A 61 -10.55 -3.39 -2.49
CA ASP A 61 -10.22 -3.83 -3.84
C ASP A 61 -11.20 -3.24 -4.88
N GLN A 62 -10.66 -2.71 -5.99
CA GLN A 62 -11.44 -2.11 -7.08
C GLN A 62 -12.20 -3.15 -7.94
N GLY A 63 -11.92 -4.45 -7.79
CA GLY A 63 -12.43 -5.56 -8.61
C GLY A 63 -13.88 -5.97 -8.37
N GLY A 64 -14.67 -5.21 -7.60
CA GLY A 64 -16.10 -5.46 -7.40
C GLY A 64 -16.43 -6.65 -6.47
N LYS A 65 -15.42 -7.30 -5.90
CA LYS A 65 -15.57 -8.12 -4.70
C LYS A 65 -15.33 -7.20 -3.52
N HIS A 66 -16.37 -6.96 -2.74
CA HIS A 66 -16.34 -6.23 -1.46
C HIS A 66 -15.55 -7.05 -0.42
N CYS A 67 -14.26 -7.24 -0.68
CA CYS A 67 -13.29 -7.88 0.18
C CYS A 67 -12.37 -6.77 0.66
N ASP A 68 -12.77 -6.10 1.73
CA ASP A 68 -11.90 -5.21 2.46
C ASP A 68 -10.73 -6.05 2.99
N TRP A 69 -9.55 -5.85 2.41
CA TRP A 69 -8.36 -6.55 2.83
C TRP A 69 -7.73 -5.78 3.99
N GLN A 70 -7.15 -6.53 4.94
CA GLN A 70 -6.43 -5.97 6.06
C GLN A 70 -5.04 -6.59 6.18
N LEU A 71 -4.02 -5.75 6.16
CA LEU A 71 -2.63 -6.11 6.34
C LEU A 71 -2.17 -5.59 7.69
N LEU A 72 -1.69 -6.48 8.57
CA LEU A 72 -1.04 -6.04 9.80
C LEU A 72 0.47 -6.00 9.55
N LEU A 73 1.00 -4.80 9.47
CA LEU A 73 2.42 -4.50 9.26
C LEU A 73 3.04 -4.03 10.58
N ALA A 74 4.35 -4.20 10.71
CA ALA A 74 5.05 -3.56 11.82
C ALA A 74 5.04 -2.03 11.66
N GLU A 75 5.12 -1.29 12.77
CA GLU A 75 5.09 0.18 12.75
C GLU A 75 6.12 0.77 11.77
N LYS A 76 7.32 0.17 11.70
CA LYS A 76 8.41 0.62 10.83
C LYS A 76 8.04 0.49 9.36
N ASP A 77 7.60 -0.69 8.95
CA ASP A 77 7.23 -1.02 7.58
C ASP A 77 6.07 -0.17 7.07
N ALA A 78 5.04 0.04 7.90
CA ALA A 78 3.90 0.84 7.51
C ALA A 78 4.17 2.35 7.53
N LYS A 79 5.00 2.86 8.46
CA LYS A 79 5.49 4.24 8.37
C LYS A 79 6.27 4.45 7.09
N GLU A 80 7.07 3.47 6.69
CA GLU A 80 7.77 3.49 5.42
C GLU A 80 6.82 3.50 4.23
N LEU A 81 5.81 2.63 4.23
CA LEU A 81 4.80 2.57 3.18
C LEU A 81 4.08 3.91 3.04
N ASN A 82 3.60 4.46 4.15
CA ASN A 82 2.92 5.75 4.16
C ASN A 82 3.86 6.86 3.65
N HIS A 83 5.12 6.87 4.06
CA HIS A 83 6.10 7.83 3.57
C HIS A 83 6.35 7.68 2.06
N LEU A 84 6.36 6.45 1.52
CA LEU A 84 6.48 6.21 0.08
C LEU A 84 5.25 6.68 -0.70
N VAL A 85 4.04 6.45 -0.19
CA VAL A 85 2.80 6.92 -0.81
C VAL A 85 2.77 8.45 -0.85
N VAL A 86 3.16 9.09 0.26
CA VAL A 86 3.27 10.55 0.35
C VAL A 86 4.36 11.06 -0.60
N LEU A 87 5.55 10.46 -0.61
CA LEU A 87 6.63 10.84 -1.54
C LEU A 87 6.23 10.65 -3.01
N ALA A 88 5.51 9.59 -3.34
CA ALA A 88 5.02 9.35 -4.69
C ALA A 88 4.03 10.45 -5.12
N THR A 89 3.18 10.90 -4.19
CA THR A 89 2.22 12.01 -4.39
C THR A 89 2.94 13.36 -4.47
N GLU A 90 3.88 13.65 -3.57
CA GLU A 90 4.65 14.90 -3.55
C GLU A 90 5.60 15.03 -4.75
N GLN A 91 6.20 13.92 -5.20
CA GLN A 91 7.01 13.93 -6.42
C GLN A 91 6.15 14.20 -7.65
N TYR A 92 4.91 13.68 -7.68
CA TYR A 92 3.95 14.02 -8.72
C TYR A 92 3.60 15.52 -8.69
N GLU A 93 3.34 16.08 -7.51
CA GLU A 93 3.08 17.52 -7.34
C GLU A 93 4.29 18.39 -7.73
N THR A 94 5.50 17.96 -7.38
CA THR A 94 6.74 18.67 -7.74
C THR A 94 6.99 18.62 -9.25
N LEU A 95 6.80 17.46 -9.88
CA LEU A 95 6.88 17.30 -11.34
C LEU A 95 5.86 18.17 -12.08
N MET A 96 4.66 18.34 -11.52
CA MET A 96 3.66 19.27 -12.05
C MET A 96 4.00 20.74 -11.81
N ARG A 97 4.83 21.04 -10.81
CA ARG A 97 5.22 22.41 -10.46
C ARG A 97 6.43 22.93 -11.25
N ASP A 98 7.28 22.04 -11.78
CA ASP A 98 8.40 22.40 -12.67
C ASP A 98 7.95 22.66 -14.13
N LEU A 99 6.69 22.34 -14.44
CA LEU A 99 6.05 22.58 -15.74
C LEU A 99 5.38 23.96 -15.86
N PHE A 100 5.55 24.86 -14.89
CA PHE A 100 4.98 26.21 -14.86
C PHE A 100 6.03 27.32 -14.86
#